data_AF-A0A1B7LHY6-F1
#
_entry.id   AF-A0A1B7LHY6-F1
#
_cell.length_a   1.000
_cell.length_b   1.000
_cell.length_c   1.000
_cell.angle_alpha   90.00
_cell.angle_beta   90.00
_cell.angle_gamma   90.00
#
_symmetry.space_group_name_H-M   'P 1'
#
loop_
_entity.id
_entity.type
_entity.pdbx_description
1 polymer ?
#
loop_
_entity_poly.entity_id
_entity_poly.type
_entity_poly.pdbx_seq_one_letter_code
_entity_poly.pdbx_strand_id
1 'polypeptide(L)'
;MISTVTTTTVTTIASTTMAAGFGLLATMALIVLLITKELAGSGVQSAGSTGELTVSRALDRVLSVAIVPLLFVFGYIVIVKIIAVLR
;
A
#
# COMPACT_ATOMS: atom_id res chain seq x y z
N MET A 1 39.70 9.38 5.18
CA MET A 1 38.54 8.87 5.96
C MET A 1 37.33 9.79 5.94
N ILE A 2 37.47 11.12 5.92
CA ILE A 2 36.32 12.05 5.96
C ILE A 2 35.35 11.90 4.77
N SER A 3 35.87 11.68 3.55
CA SER A 3 35.06 11.44 2.36
C SER A 3 34.12 10.25 2.55
N THR A 4 34.61 9.12 3.06
CA THR A 4 33.80 7.93 3.35
C THR A 4 32.70 8.21 4.36
N VAL A 5 32.99 8.95 5.43
CA VAL A 5 31.97 9.33 6.43
C VAL A 5 30.90 10.22 5.81
N THR A 6 31.30 11.18 4.97
CA THR A 6 30.34 12.03 4.25
C THR A 6 29.50 11.19 3.29
N THR A 7 30.10 10.25 2.54
CA THR A 7 29.35 9.38 1.63
C THR A 7 28.38 8.48 2.40
N THR A 8 28.82 7.81 3.46
CA THR A 8 27.96 6.91 4.24
C THR A 8 26.83 7.68 4.93
N THR A 9 27.10 8.88 5.44
CA THR A 9 26.07 9.73 6.08
C THR A 9 25.03 10.18 5.06
N VAL A 10 25.45 10.69 3.90
CA VAL A 10 24.53 11.10 2.83
C VAL A 10 23.70 9.92 2.34
N THR A 11 24.33 8.76 2.13
CA THR A 11 23.63 7.56 1.66
C THR A 11 22.63 7.05 2.69
N THR A 12 22.96 7.11 3.98
CA THR A 12 22.06 6.70 5.07
C THR A 12 20.85 7.63 5.18
N ILE A 13 21.06 8.95 5.09
CA ILE A 13 19.98 9.94 5.13
C ILE A 13 19.05 9.77 3.92
N ALA A 14 19.60 9.59 2.72
CA ALA A 14 18.81 9.34 1.52
C ALA A 14 17.97 8.05 1.62
N SER A 15 18.58 6.96 2.13
CA SER A 15 17.90 5.67 2.25
C SER A 15 16.75 5.70 3.26
N THR A 16 16.95 6.37 4.39
CA THR A 16 15.92 6.49 5.45
C THR A 16 14.74 7.36 5.05
N THR A 17 15.00 8.47 4.34
CA THR A 17 13.94 9.34 3.80
C THR A 17 13.12 8.63 2.72
N MET A 18 13.76 7.90 1.81
CA MET A 18 13.05 7.09 0.82
C MET A 18 12.18 6.01 1.46
N ALA A 19 12.72 5.26 2.44
CA ALA A 19 11.97 4.23 3.14
C ALA A 19 10.74 4.78 3.90
N ALA A 20 10.87 5.96 4.51
CA ALA A 20 9.74 6.64 5.17
C ALA A 20 8.67 7.07 4.16
N GLY A 21 9.08 7.62 3.00
CA GLY A 21 8.17 8.03 1.93
C GLY A 21 7.39 6.85 1.33
N PHE A 22 8.06 5.73 1.04
CA PHE A 22 7.40 4.53 0.52
C PHE A 22 6.44 3.90 1.52
N GLY A 23 6.79 3.90 2.82
CA GLY A 23 5.87 3.43 3.87
C GLY A 23 4.58 4.24 3.93
N LEU A 24 4.68 5.57 3.84
CA LEU A 24 3.52 6.47 3.84
C LEU A 24 2.69 6.35 2.56
N LEU A 25 3.34 6.24 1.40
CA LEU A 25 2.64 6.04 0.13
C LEU A 25 1.89 4.70 0.11
N ALA A 26 2.51 3.64 0.64
CA ALA A 26 1.88 2.34 0.74
C ALA A 26 0.65 2.36 1.66
N THR A 27 0.73 3.00 2.83
CA THR A 27 -0.44 3.12 3.72
C THR A 27 -1.57 3.92 3.09
N MET A 28 -1.25 5.05 2.46
CA MET A 28 -2.26 5.86 1.75
C MET A 28 -2.92 5.08 0.61
N ALA A 29 -2.13 4.33 -0.18
CA ALA A 29 -2.66 3.49 -1.24
C ALA A 29 -3.59 2.39 -0.69
N LEU A 30 -3.23 1.76 0.43
CA LEU A 30 -4.08 0.77 1.12
C LEU A 30 -5.41 1.37 1.56
N ILE A 31 -5.37 2.55 2.20
CA ILE A 31 -6.58 3.23 2.68
C ILE A 31 -7.50 3.54 1.49
N VAL A 32 -6.96 4.11 0.41
CA VAL A 32 -7.75 4.43 -0.78
C VAL A 32 -8.35 3.16 -1.40
N LEU A 33 -7.58 2.08 -1.54
CA LEU A 33 -8.06 0.80 -2.09
C LEU A 33 -9.14 0.16 -1.22
N LEU A 34 -8.98 0.18 0.11
CA LEU A 34 -9.96 -0.37 1.04
C LEU A 34 -11.26 0.44 1.01
N ILE A 35 -11.17 1.77 0.97
CA ILE A 35 -12.34 2.64 0.83
C ILE A 35 -13.05 2.34 -0.49
N THR A 36 -12.34 2.28 -1.63
CA THR A 36 -12.98 1.96 -2.92
C THR A 36 -13.58 0.55 -2.93
N LYS A 37 -13.04 -0.42 -2.20
CA LYS A 37 -13.58 -1.79 -2.09
C LYS A 37 -14.91 -1.79 -1.36
N GLU A 38 -14.97 -1.16 -0.21
CA GLU A 38 -16.19 -1.11 0.60
C GLU A 38 -17.27 -0.25 -0.08
N LEU A 39 -16.88 0.82 -0.79
CA LEU A 39 -17.82 1.64 -1.57
C LEU A 39 -18.38 0.90 -2.79
N ALA A 40 -17.53 0.17 -3.53
CA ALA A 40 -17.97 -0.66 -4.65
C ALA A 40 -18.84 -1.85 -4.17
N GLY A 41 -18.49 -2.48 -3.05
CA GLY A 41 -19.27 -3.57 -2.46
C GLY A 41 -20.62 -3.13 -1.87
N SER A 42 -20.70 -1.91 -1.35
CA SER A 42 -21.94 -1.31 -0.84
C SER A 42 -22.93 -0.96 -1.97
N GLY A 43 -22.45 -0.44 -3.10
CA GLY A 43 -23.30 -0.11 -4.26
C GLY A 43 -23.96 -1.32 -4.92
N VAL A 44 -23.37 -2.52 -4.79
CA VAL A 44 -23.89 -3.77 -5.39
C VAL A 44 -25.16 -4.28 -4.70
N GLN A 45 -25.40 -3.95 -3.42
CA GLN A 45 -26.58 -4.43 -2.70
C GLN A 45 -27.87 -3.66 -3.07
N SER A 46 -27.75 -2.47 -3.67
CA SER A 46 -28.92 -1.61 -3.97
C SER A 46 -29.38 -1.64 -5.42
N ALA A 47 -28.58 -2.15 -6.36
CA ALA A 47 -28.87 -2.03 -7.80
C ALA A 47 -29.39 -3.34 -8.41
N GLY A 48 -30.70 -3.57 -8.26
CA GLY A 48 -31.43 -4.61 -8.97
C GLY A 48 -31.74 -4.27 -10.44
N SER A 49 -30.77 -3.82 -11.25
CA SER A 49 -31.02 -3.63 -12.69
C SER A 49 -29.83 -3.96 -13.60
N THR A 50 -30.15 -4.62 -14.70
CA THR A 50 -29.38 -5.57 -15.51
C THR A 50 -28.26 -4.98 -16.38
N GLY A 51 -27.70 -3.81 -16.05
CA GLY A 51 -26.72 -3.11 -16.90
C GLY A 51 -25.33 -2.86 -16.30
N GLU A 52 -25.23 -2.61 -14.99
CA GLU A 52 -24.00 -2.14 -14.33
C GLU A 52 -23.15 -3.27 -13.69
N LEU A 53 -23.61 -4.51 -13.78
CA LEU A 53 -23.00 -5.67 -13.12
C LEU A 53 -21.60 -6.01 -13.64
N THR A 54 -21.21 -5.57 -14.84
CA THR A 54 -19.92 -5.91 -15.44
C THR A 54 -18.78 -5.04 -14.94
N VAL A 55 -19.01 -3.73 -14.79
CA VAL A 55 -18.00 -2.78 -14.32
C VAL A 55 -17.75 -2.96 -12.82
N SER A 56 -18.81 -3.13 -12.03
CA SER A 56 -18.66 -3.36 -10.58
C SER A 56 -17.92 -4.66 -10.27
N ARG A 57 -18.21 -5.75 -11.00
CA ARG A 57 -17.51 -7.03 -10.83
C ARG A 57 -16.06 -6.98 -11.31
N ALA A 58 -15.77 -6.20 -12.35
CA ALA A 58 -14.40 -5.97 -12.80
C ALA A 58 -13.61 -5.15 -11.78
N LEU A 59 -14.21 -4.10 -11.21
CA LEU A 59 -13.61 -3.30 -10.15
C LEU A 59 -13.37 -4.11 -8.89
N ASP A 60 -14.33 -4.92 -8.44
CA ASP A 60 -14.16 -5.80 -7.28
C ASP A 60 -13.02 -6.80 -7.49
N ARG A 61 -12.87 -7.33 -8.71
CA ARG A 61 -11.76 -8.24 -9.05
C ARG A 61 -10.42 -7.52 -9.14
N VAL A 62 -10.36 -6.33 -9.74
CA VAL A 62 -9.14 -5.52 -9.84
C VAL A 62 -8.71 -5.04 -8.45
N LEU A 63 -9.64 -4.56 -7.64
CA LEU A 63 -9.36 -4.17 -6.27
C LEU A 63 -8.91 -5.37 -5.46
N SER A 64 -9.60 -6.51 -5.49
CA SER A 64 -9.20 -7.70 -4.76
C SER A 64 -7.81 -8.21 -5.19
N VAL A 65 -7.53 -8.25 -6.50
CA VAL A 65 -6.22 -8.62 -7.06
C VAL A 65 -5.13 -7.62 -6.71
N ALA A 66 -5.44 -6.34 -6.57
CA ALA A 66 -4.48 -5.31 -6.18
C ALA A 66 -4.29 -5.22 -4.66
N ILE A 67 -5.33 -5.46 -3.85
CA ILE A 67 -5.31 -5.36 -2.38
C ILE A 67 -4.46 -6.47 -1.76
N VAL A 68 -4.52 -7.70 -2.27
CA VAL A 68 -3.77 -8.85 -1.72
C VAL A 68 -2.25 -8.62 -1.79
N PRO A 69 -1.64 -8.31 -2.93
CA PRO A 69 -0.20 -8.02 -3.00
C PRO A 69 0.17 -6.74 -2.24
N LEU A 70 -0.67 -5.69 -2.24
CA LEU A 70 -0.41 -4.46 -1.47
C LEU A 70 -0.43 -4.71 0.04
N LEU A 71 -1.38 -5.50 0.56
CA LEU A 71 -1.43 -5.93 1.96
C LEU A 71 -0.21 -6.78 2.32
N PHE A 72 0.24 -7.66 1.42
CA PHE A 72 1.42 -8.49 1.65
C PHE A 72 2.70 -7.64 1.76
N VAL A 73 2.88 -6.69 0.84
CA VAL A 73 3.99 -5.73 0.87
C VAL A 73 3.93 -4.85 2.12
N PHE A 74 2.75 -4.35 2.49
CA PHE A 74 2.56 -3.56 3.70
C PHE A 74 2.90 -4.36 4.96
N GLY A 75 2.39 -5.59 5.07
CA GLY A 75 2.71 -6.50 6.19
C GLY A 75 4.20 -6.80 6.29
N TYR A 76 4.86 -7.04 5.15
CA TYR A 76 6.32 -7.23 5.11
C TYR A 76 7.07 -6.00 5.62
N ILE A 77 6.69 -4.79 5.18
CA ILE A 77 7.30 -3.53 5.66
C ILE A 77 7.12 -3.38 7.17
N VAL A 78 5.93 -3.67 7.70
CA VAL A 78 5.65 -3.60 9.14
C VAL A 78 6.51 -4.60 9.91
N ILE A 79 6.62 -5.85 9.46
CA ILE A 79 7.47 -6.87 10.09
C ILE A 79 8.94 -6.42 10.11
N VAL A 80 9.45 -5.90 8.99
CA VAL A 80 10.83 -5.38 8.91
C VAL A 80 11.03 -4.22 9.88
N LYS A 81 10.06 -3.31 9.98
CA LYS A 81 10.08 -2.19 10.94
C LYS A 81 10.08 -2.69 12.39
N ILE A 82 9.26 -3.68 12.72
CA ILE A 82 9.20 -4.28 14.07
C ILE A 82 10.55 -4.92 14.43
N ILE A 83 11.11 -5.74 13.53
CA ILE A 83 12.42 -6.37 13.72
C ILE A 83 13.52 -5.32 13.88
N ALA A 84 13.45 -4.21 13.15
CA ALA A 84 14.42 -3.12 13.24
C ALA A 84 14.32 -2.32 14.56
N VAL A 85 13.17 -2.33 15.24
CA VAL A 85 13.00 -1.70 16.57
C VAL A 85 13.38 -2.66 17.70
N LEU A 86 13.16 -3.97 17.50
CA LEU A 86 13.52 -5.03 18.46
C LEU A 86 15.01 -5.43 18.42
N ARG A 87 15.75 -5.04 17.39
CA ARG A 87 17.21 -5.13 17.31
C ARG A 87 17.87 -3.85 17.77
#